data_AF-A0A9P5SGZ1-F1
#
_entry.id   AF-A0A9P5SGZ1-F1
#
_cell.length_a   1.000
_cell.length_b   1.000
_cell.length_c   1.000
_cell.angle_alpha   90.00
_cell.angle_beta   90.00
_cell.angle_gamma   90.00
#
_symmetry.space_group_name_H-M   'P 1'
#
loop_
_entity.id
_entity.type
_entity.pdbx_description
1 polymer ?
#
loop_
_entity_poly.entity_id
_entity_poly.type
_entity_poly.pdbx_seq_one_letter_code
_entity_poly.pdbx_strand_id
1 'polypeptide(L)'
;MAPEDIKQRFDSKAATQILEEVVKKVLRDATYRTDLIPDWQAAIYKESLTQLTQMKGTFKYIVTSTIMEAVGAGVHISSTSLWDAESDGSAVFRFENKTMVVFVYAFGLAV
;
A
#
# COMPACT_ATOMS: atom_id res chain seq x y z
N MET A 1 37.21 3.40 -11.82
CA MET A 1 36.25 3.15 -10.74
C MET A 1 34.90 3.63 -11.25
N ALA A 2 33.98 2.73 -11.58
CA ALA A 2 32.60 3.15 -11.83
C ALA A 2 32.04 3.74 -10.53
N PRO A 3 31.16 4.75 -10.58
CA PRO A 3 30.46 5.20 -9.39
C PRO A 3 29.75 3.99 -8.78
N GLU A 4 29.94 3.75 -7.48
CA GLU A 4 29.08 2.80 -6.76
C GLU A 4 27.66 3.36 -6.83
N ASP A 5 26.76 2.65 -7.49
CA ASP A 5 25.34 2.98 -7.46
C ASP A 5 24.88 2.90 -6.01
N ILE A 6 24.66 4.07 -5.40
CA ILE A 6 24.17 4.14 -4.01
C ILE A 6 22.77 3.53 -4.01
N LYS A 7 22.68 2.29 -3.53
CA LYS A 7 21.43 1.54 -3.45
C LYS A 7 20.49 2.28 -2.50
N GLN A 8 19.44 2.88 -3.06
CA GLN A 8 18.50 3.67 -2.29
C GLN A 8 17.56 2.75 -1.51
N ARG A 9 17.41 2.99 -0.21
CA ARG A 9 16.45 2.27 0.64
C ARG A 9 15.03 2.74 0.34
N PHE A 10 14.10 1.79 0.23
CA PHE A 10 12.68 2.10 0.11
C PHE A 10 12.18 2.92 1.31
N ASP A 11 11.60 4.09 1.05
CA ASP A 11 11.05 4.97 2.08
C ASP A 11 9.63 4.52 2.46
N SER A 12 9.55 3.55 3.38
CA SER A 12 8.29 3.04 3.92
C SER A 12 7.40 4.12 4.54
N LYS A 13 7.98 5.21 5.08
CA LYS A 13 7.21 6.27 5.72
C LYS A 13 6.50 7.11 4.66
N ALA A 14 7.22 7.54 3.63
CA ALA A 14 6.63 8.26 2.50
C ALA A 14 5.58 7.39 1.78
N ALA A 15 5.87 6.11 1.56
CA ALA A 15 4.90 5.19 0.98
C ALA A 15 3.64 5.01 1.85
N THR A 16 3.77 4.95 3.19
CA THR A 16 2.61 4.88 4.09
C THR A 16 1.72 6.12 3.99
N GLN A 17 2.32 7.32 3.84
CA GLN A 17 1.57 8.56 3.63
C GLN A 17 0.82 8.56 2.30
N ILE A 18 1.46 8.11 1.22
CA ILE A 18 0.81 7.92 -0.08
C ILE A 18 -0.39 6.98 0.06
N LEU A 19 -0.22 5.82 0.71
CA LEU A 19 -1.31 4.88 0.93
C LEU A 19 -2.46 5.51 1.74
N GLU A 20 -2.15 6.26 2.78
CA GLU A 20 -3.13 6.98 3.59
C GLU A 20 -3.96 7.97 2.76
N GLU A 21 -3.30 8.83 1.99
CA GLU A 21 -3.95 9.83 1.14
C GLU A 21 -4.84 9.18 0.08
N VAL A 22 -4.33 8.16 -0.61
CA VAL A 22 -5.07 7.43 -1.65
C VAL A 22 -6.29 6.73 -1.06
N VAL A 23 -6.13 6.00 0.05
CA VAL A 23 -7.24 5.26 0.67
C VAL A 23 -8.30 6.22 1.20
N LYS A 24 -7.90 7.33 1.85
CA LYS A 24 -8.86 8.35 2.29
C LYS A 24 -9.57 9.03 1.11
N LYS A 25 -8.87 9.30 0.01
CA LYS A 25 -9.48 9.85 -1.21
C LYS A 25 -10.56 8.93 -1.78
N VAL A 26 -10.35 7.61 -1.76
CA VAL A 26 -11.27 6.62 -2.34
C VAL A 26 -12.42 6.26 -1.38
N LEU A 27 -12.14 6.10 -0.08
CA LEU A 27 -13.04 5.40 0.85
C LEU A 27 -13.55 6.24 2.03
N ARG A 28 -13.11 7.49 2.21
CA ARG A 28 -13.48 8.32 3.38
C ARG A 28 -14.99 8.33 3.65
N ASP A 29 -15.79 8.57 2.63
CA ASP A 29 -17.24 8.70 2.72
C ASP A 29 -17.97 7.46 2.14
N ALA A 30 -17.23 6.39 1.85
CA ALA A 30 -17.78 5.16 1.29
C ALA A 30 -18.49 4.31 2.36
N THR A 31 -19.64 3.75 2.00
CA THR A 31 -20.35 2.75 2.79
C THR A 31 -20.14 1.38 2.16
N TYR A 32 -19.85 0.35 2.97
CA TYR A 32 -19.51 -0.99 2.48
C TYR A 32 -20.58 -1.52 1.53
N ARG A 33 -20.11 -1.95 0.36
CA ARG A 33 -20.91 -2.50 -0.73
C ARG A 33 -20.05 -3.47 -1.52
N THR A 34 -20.38 -4.76 -1.42
CA THR A 34 -19.59 -5.84 -2.05
C THR A 34 -19.41 -5.65 -3.55
N ASP A 35 -20.42 -5.10 -4.23
CA ASP A 35 -20.40 -4.83 -5.66
C ASP A 35 -19.42 -3.72 -6.08
N LEU A 36 -19.06 -2.82 -5.16
CA LEU A 36 -18.11 -1.71 -5.42
C LEU A 36 -16.66 -2.02 -5.03
N ILE A 37 -16.42 -3.14 -4.35
CA ILE A 37 -15.07 -3.53 -3.89
C ILE A 37 -14.06 -3.58 -5.05
N PRO A 38 -14.35 -4.22 -6.20
CA PRO A 38 -13.40 -4.29 -7.31
C PRO A 38 -13.01 -2.89 -7.84
N ASP A 39 -13.98 -1.97 -7.90
CA ASP A 39 -13.75 -0.61 -8.38
C ASP A 39 -12.88 0.19 -7.40
N TRP A 40 -13.14 0.07 -6.10
CA TRP A 40 -12.30 0.68 -5.07
C TRP A 40 -10.89 0.13 -5.07
N GLN A 41 -10.72 -1.19 -5.19
CA GLN A 41 -9.40 -1.81 -5.31
C GLN A 41 -8.65 -1.29 -6.53
N ALA A 42 -9.30 -1.26 -7.70
CA ALA A 42 -8.69 -0.74 -8.93
C ALA A 42 -8.27 0.74 -8.79
N ALA A 43 -9.11 1.57 -8.16
CA ALA A 43 -8.80 2.98 -7.89
C ALA A 43 -7.60 3.12 -6.94
N ILE A 44 -7.58 2.37 -5.84
CA ILE A 44 -6.46 2.34 -4.88
C ILE A 44 -5.17 1.93 -5.60
N TYR A 45 -5.19 0.82 -6.34
CA TYR A 45 -3.98 0.31 -7.01
C TYR A 45 -3.43 1.29 -8.03
N LYS A 46 -4.30 1.83 -8.90
CA LYS A 46 -3.89 2.77 -9.95
C LYS A 46 -3.27 4.04 -9.35
N GLU A 47 -3.94 4.65 -8.37
CA GLU A 47 -3.48 5.90 -7.77
C GLU A 47 -2.22 5.67 -6.91
N SER A 48 -2.18 4.61 -6.10
CA SER A 48 -0.99 4.27 -5.31
C SER A 48 0.22 4.01 -6.20
N LEU A 49 0.10 3.22 -7.27
CA LEU A 49 1.21 2.99 -8.20
C LEU A 49 1.65 4.28 -8.92
N THR A 50 0.70 5.14 -9.30
CA THR A 50 1.00 6.43 -9.94
C THR A 50 1.83 7.34 -9.02
N GLN A 51 1.55 7.36 -7.72
CA GLN A 51 2.29 8.19 -6.77
C GLN A 51 3.60 7.53 -6.30
N LEU A 52 3.59 6.21 -6.06
CA LEU A 52 4.79 5.46 -5.65
C LEU A 52 5.90 5.54 -6.71
N THR A 53 5.54 5.49 -8.00
CA THR A 53 6.51 5.61 -9.11
C THR A 53 7.15 6.99 -9.24
N GLN A 54 6.64 8.01 -8.54
CA GLN A 54 7.22 9.35 -8.48
C GLN A 54 8.23 9.51 -7.32
N MET A 55 8.33 8.51 -6.44
CA MET A 55 9.32 8.51 -5.36
C MET A 55 10.74 8.42 -5.93
N LYS A 56 11.72 8.92 -5.16
CA LYS A 56 13.13 8.81 -5.53
C LYS A 56 13.59 7.35 -5.40
N GLY A 57 14.41 6.92 -6.36
CA GLY A 57 15.01 5.59 -6.43
C GLY A 57 14.33 4.69 -7.45
N THR A 58 14.99 3.60 -7.82
CA THR A 58 14.50 2.66 -8.83
C THR A 58 13.97 1.42 -8.13
N PHE A 59 12.64 1.26 -8.12
CA PHE A 59 11.99 0.13 -7.49
C PHE A 59 10.95 -0.51 -8.42
N LYS A 60 10.73 -1.81 -8.25
CA LYS A 60 9.50 -2.48 -8.65
C LYS A 60 8.50 -2.38 -7.49
N TYR A 61 7.24 -2.09 -7.81
CA TYR A 61 6.19 -1.92 -6.82
C TYR A 61 5.14 -3.01 -6.90
N ILE A 62 4.71 -3.50 -5.75
CA ILE A 62 3.53 -4.35 -5.58
C ILE A 62 2.59 -3.63 -4.63
N VAL A 63 1.31 -3.51 -5.00
CA VAL A 63 0.26 -2.99 -4.12
C VAL A 63 -0.84 -4.04 -3.99
N THR A 64 -1.24 -4.35 -2.76
CA THR A 64 -2.35 -5.28 -2.47
C THR A 64 -3.24 -4.68 -1.39
N SER A 65 -4.52 -5.05 -1.39
CA SER A 65 -5.46 -4.57 -0.39
C SER A 65 -6.51 -5.60 -0.01
N THR A 66 -6.88 -5.58 1.26
CA THR A 66 -7.98 -6.36 1.84
C THR A 66 -9.06 -5.39 2.32
N ILE A 67 -10.28 -5.53 1.79
CA ILE A 67 -11.46 -4.75 2.19
C ILE A 67 -12.48 -5.72 2.79
N MET A 68 -12.93 -5.47 4.01
CA MET A 68 -13.86 -6.33 4.74
C MET A 68 -15.00 -5.53 5.36
N GLU A 69 -16.19 -6.12 5.43
CA GLU A 69 -17.31 -5.55 6.16
C GLU A 69 -17.02 -5.53 7.67
N ALA A 70 -17.33 -4.41 8.34
CA ALA A 70 -17.15 -4.25 9.77
C ALA A 70 -18.32 -4.87 10.55
N VAL A 71 -18.35 -6.20 10.63
CA VAL A 71 -19.40 -6.98 11.32
C VAL A 71 -19.00 -7.45 12.74
N GLY A 72 -17.94 -6.88 13.31
CA GLY A 72 -17.40 -7.29 14.61
C GLY A 72 -16.61 -8.60 14.59
N ALA A 73 -16.28 -9.13 13.40
CA ALA A 73 -15.40 -10.28 13.26
C ALA A 73 -13.94 -9.88 13.54
N GLY A 74 -13.19 -10.79 14.19
CA GLY A 74 -11.75 -10.63 14.37
C GLY A 74 -10.99 -10.86 13.07
N VAL A 75 -9.93 -10.08 12.83
CA VAL A 75 -9.02 -10.27 11.69
C VAL A 75 -7.56 -10.21 12.15
N HIS A 76 -6.75 -11.11 11.62
CA HIS A 76 -5.29 -11.11 11.79
C HIS A 76 -4.63 -11.13 10.42
N ILE A 77 -3.82 -10.11 10.12
CA ILE A 77 -3.07 -10.00 8.86
C ILE A 77 -1.60 -9.83 9.20
N SER A 78 -0.75 -10.66 8.60
CA SER A 78 0.70 -10.56 8.69
C SER A 78 1.32 -10.74 7.31
N SER A 79 2.48 -10.13 7.10
CA SER A 79 3.29 -10.29 5.89
C SER A 79 4.74 -10.52 6.29
N THR A 80 5.36 -11.55 5.71
CA THR A 80 6.79 -11.86 5.87
C THR A 80 7.40 -12.00 4.49
N SER A 81 8.55 -11.38 4.27
CA SER A 81 9.26 -11.38 2.99
C SER A 81 10.71 -11.80 3.18
N LEU A 82 11.25 -12.55 2.21
CA LEU A 82 12.68 -12.83 2.08
C LEU A 82 13.21 -11.98 0.92
N TRP A 83 14.01 -10.96 1.24
CA TRP A 83 14.43 -9.90 0.32
C TRP A 83 15.69 -9.20 0.84
N ASP A 84 16.21 -8.18 0.14
CA ASP A 84 17.35 -7.41 0.61
C ASP A 84 16.92 -6.41 1.71
N ALA A 85 17.33 -6.68 2.95
CA ALA A 85 16.97 -5.87 4.12
C ALA A 85 17.56 -4.45 4.13
N GLU A 86 18.58 -4.18 3.31
CA GLU A 86 19.18 -2.84 3.20
C GLU A 86 18.35 -1.92 2.31
N SER A 87 17.80 -2.46 1.21
CA SER A 87 17.20 -1.68 0.14
C SER A 87 15.69 -1.88 -0.06
N ASP A 88 15.19 -3.09 0.13
CA ASP A 88 13.78 -3.44 -0.05
C ASP A 88 12.96 -3.07 1.19
N GLY A 89 11.64 -2.90 1.00
CA GLY A 89 10.76 -2.61 2.12
C GLY A 89 9.28 -2.68 1.80
N SER A 90 8.48 -2.57 2.86
CA SER A 90 7.02 -2.50 2.77
C SER A 90 6.46 -1.34 3.58
N ALA A 91 5.27 -0.93 3.19
CA ALA A 91 4.43 0.02 3.90
C ALA A 91 3.04 -0.59 4.06
N VAL A 92 2.40 -0.35 5.20
CA VAL A 92 1.03 -0.80 5.47
C VAL A 92 0.21 0.37 6.01
N PHE A 93 -0.98 0.54 5.46
CA PHE A 93 -1.97 1.49 5.98
C PHE A 93 -3.26 0.76 6.32
N ARG A 94 -3.75 0.99 7.54
CA ARG A 94 -5.04 0.49 8.02
C ARG A 94 -6.04 1.64 8.06
N PHE A 95 -7.13 1.48 7.33
CA PHE A 95 -8.28 2.38 7.35
C PHE A 95 -9.50 1.68 7.96
N GLU A 96 -10.30 2.44 8.69
CA GLU A 96 -11.52 1.94 9.30
C GLU A 96 -12.57 3.04 9.27
N ASN A 97 -13.79 2.66 8.88
CA ASN A 97 -14.97 3.50 9.04
C ASN A 97 -16.10 2.67 9.67
N LYS A 98 -17.30 3.24 9.78
CA LYS A 98 -18.44 2.56 10.45
C LYS A 98 -18.83 1.22 9.84
N THR A 99 -18.49 0.95 8.58
CA THR A 99 -19.01 -0.19 7.81
C THR A 99 -17.93 -1.10 7.24
N MET A 100 -16.66 -0.69 7.26
CA MET A 100 -15.58 -1.51 6.73
C MET A 100 -14.24 -1.30 7.43
N VAL A 101 -13.42 -2.35 7.40
CA VAL A 101 -12.01 -2.32 7.75
C VAL A 101 -11.20 -2.63 6.50
N VAL A 102 -10.17 -1.82 6.25
CA VAL A 102 -9.34 -1.89 5.04
C VAL A 102 -7.87 -1.91 5.40
N PHE A 103 -7.12 -2.80 4.78
CA PHE A 103 -5.67 -2.86 4.86
C PHE A 103 -5.11 -2.72 3.45
N VAL A 104 -4.13 -1.83 3.27
CA VAL A 104 -3.40 -1.69 2.01
C VAL A 104 -1.92 -1.84 2.28
N TYR A 105 -1.26 -2.69 1.50
CA TYR A 105 0.17 -2.92 1.56
C TYR A 105 0.81 -2.44 0.26
N ALA A 106 1.94 -1.76 0.38
CA ALA A 106 2.86 -1.53 -0.72
C ALA A 106 4.20 -2.20 -0.41
N PHE A 107 4.80 -2.83 -1.42
CA PHE A 107 6.14 -3.39 -1.36
C PHE A 107 6.98 -2.71 -2.43
N GLY A 108 8.13 -2.18 -2.04
CA GLY A 108 9.13 -1.63 -2.96
C GLY A 108 10.36 -2.54 -2.97
N LEU A 109 10.71 -3.05 -4.15
CA LEU A 109 11.87 -3.92 -4.37
C LEU A 109 12.87 -3.20 -5.25
N ALA A 110 14.08 -2.94 -4.74
CA ALA A 110 15.12 -2.20 -5.43
C ALA A 110 15.58 -2.97 -6.68
N VAL A 111 15.94 -2.23 -7.73
CA VAL A 111 16.43 -2.76 -9.02
C VAL A 111 17.90 -2.41 -9.21
#